data_AF-A0A2V8D3L2-F1
#
_entry.id   AF-A0A2V8D3L2-F1
#
_cell.length_a   1.000
_cell.length_b   1.000
_cell.length_c   1.000
_cell.angle_alpha   90.00
_cell.angle_beta   90.00
_cell.angle_gamma   90.00
#
_symmetry.space_group_name_H-M   'P 1'
#
loop_
_entity.id
_entity.type
_entity.pdbx_description
1 polymer ?
#
loop_
_entity_poly.entity_id
_entity_poly.type
_entity_poly.pdbx_seq_one_letter_code
_entity_poly.pdbx_strand_id
1 'polypeptide(L)'
;MITAWRIVKARHAARAFDGEDARVEGGRWNSPGTPMVYTSQTAALAVLEMLVHLGRASILRAHVLIPCTFDEPVVSRLDRKRLPKKWRSYPAPPELQLIGDEWVRSGTSAVLEVPSAVIETESNYLLNPCHGDSRAIRVMGQQPFELDPRLLKSRSSVHNQKPSLAPIWTTRLGWTADVSRDVTPVTANSSTSSAMFSRL
;
A
#
# COMPACT_ATOMS: atom_id res chain seq x y z
N MET A 1 0.51 -15.84 -24.99
CA MET A 1 0.80 -14.40 -24.80
C MET A 1 0.11 -13.86 -23.57
N ILE A 2 0.91 -13.50 -22.56
CA ILE A 2 0.50 -12.84 -21.32
C ILE A 2 0.78 -11.34 -21.45
N THR A 3 -0.05 -10.50 -20.84
CA THR A 3 0.19 -9.06 -20.73
C THR A 3 0.31 -8.68 -19.26
N ALA A 4 1.34 -7.91 -18.92
CA ALA A 4 1.53 -7.34 -17.60
C ALA A 4 1.62 -5.81 -17.69
N TRP A 5 1.36 -5.14 -16.57
CA TRP A 5 1.14 -3.70 -16.53
C TRP A 5 2.02 -3.04 -15.48
N ARG A 6 2.64 -1.92 -15.82
CA ARG A 6 3.43 -1.11 -14.89
C ARG A 6 2.99 0.34 -14.93
N ILE A 7 2.79 0.93 -13.76
CA ILE A 7 2.55 2.37 -13.62
C ILE A 7 3.81 3.03 -13.09
N VAL A 8 4.27 4.07 -13.79
CA VAL A 8 5.42 4.88 -13.37
C VAL A 8 5.12 6.36 -13.55
N LYS A 9 5.90 7.22 -12.88
CA LYS A 9 5.87 8.66 -13.17
C LYS A 9 6.35 8.88 -14.60
N ALA A 10 5.67 9.75 -15.35
CA ALA A 10 5.97 9.98 -16.77
C ALA A 10 7.46 10.29 -17.04
N ARG A 11 8.08 11.09 -16.17
CA ARG A 11 9.52 11.42 -16.25
C ARG A 11 10.48 10.22 -16.08
N HIS A 12 10.01 9.09 -15.55
CA HIS A 12 10.81 7.86 -15.38
C HIS A 12 10.50 6.82 -16.46
N ALA A 13 9.60 7.09 -17.41
CA ALA A 13 9.13 6.11 -18.37
C ALA A 13 10.25 5.47 -19.20
N ALA A 14 11.25 6.27 -19.62
CA ALA A 14 12.39 5.80 -20.42
C ALA A 14 13.23 4.73 -19.70
N ARG A 15 13.21 4.71 -18.36
CA ARG A 15 13.94 3.78 -17.50
C ARG A 15 13.02 2.78 -16.78
N ALA A 16 11.75 2.72 -17.18
CA ALA A 16 10.75 1.99 -16.42
C ALA A 16 11.04 0.47 -16.30
N PHE A 17 11.84 -0.09 -17.21
CA PHE A 17 12.13 -1.52 -17.31
C PHE A 17 13.63 -1.87 -17.16
N ASP A 18 14.48 -0.95 -16.69
CA ASP A 18 15.91 -1.26 -16.43
C ASP A 18 16.16 -1.93 -15.08
N GLY A 19 15.19 -1.86 -14.15
CA GLY A 19 15.26 -2.44 -12.81
C GLY A 19 16.11 -1.65 -11.82
N GLU A 20 16.59 -0.47 -12.20
CA GLU A 20 17.55 0.33 -11.41
C GLU A 20 16.91 0.89 -10.13
N ASP A 21 15.68 1.40 -10.21
CA ASP A 21 14.97 1.93 -9.04
C ASP A 21 14.83 0.85 -7.94
N ALA A 22 14.48 -0.39 -8.32
CA ALA A 22 14.39 -1.50 -7.37
C ALA A 22 15.77 -1.95 -6.89
N ARG A 23 16.81 -1.88 -7.74
CA ARG A 23 18.18 -2.19 -7.35
C ARG A 23 18.67 -1.24 -6.26
N VAL A 24 18.36 0.04 -6.34
CA VAL A 24 18.81 1.05 -5.38
C VAL A 24 18.05 0.97 -4.06
N GLU A 25 16.72 0.92 -4.12
CA GLU A 25 15.86 1.01 -2.93
C GLU A 25 15.56 -0.36 -2.29
N GLY A 26 15.64 -1.43 -3.08
CA GLY A 26 15.02 -2.72 -2.74
C GLY A 26 13.50 -2.69 -2.90
N GLY A 27 12.87 -3.82 -2.59
CA GLY A 27 11.42 -3.95 -2.65
C GLY A 27 10.93 -5.14 -1.84
N ARG A 28 9.68 -5.55 -2.06
CA ARG A 28 9.11 -6.74 -1.40
C ARG A 28 9.85 -8.02 -1.77
N TRP A 29 10.31 -8.11 -3.02
CA TRP A 29 10.86 -9.32 -3.62
C TRP A 29 12.34 -9.20 -3.99
N ASN A 30 13.03 -8.11 -3.63
CA ASN A 30 14.46 -7.97 -3.91
C ASN A 30 15.14 -7.13 -2.82
N SER A 31 16.36 -7.49 -2.46
CA SER A 31 17.21 -6.64 -1.63
C SER A 31 17.86 -5.53 -2.46
N PRO A 32 18.29 -4.41 -1.82
CA PRO A 32 19.17 -3.45 -2.47
C PRO A 32 20.40 -4.15 -3.07
N GLY A 33 20.75 -3.81 -4.30
CA GLY A 33 21.79 -4.46 -5.10
C GLY A 33 21.24 -5.39 -6.19
N THR A 34 20.01 -5.90 -6.06
CA THR A 34 19.40 -6.81 -7.04
C THR A 34 18.45 -6.06 -7.97
N PRO A 35 18.73 -5.94 -9.29
CA PRO A 35 17.83 -5.26 -10.22
C PRO A 35 16.58 -6.09 -10.51
N MET A 36 15.41 -5.44 -10.48
CA MET A 36 14.12 -6.10 -10.69
C MET A 36 13.07 -5.13 -11.20
N VAL A 37 12.20 -5.57 -12.11
CA VAL A 37 11.05 -4.78 -12.57
C VAL A 37 9.77 -5.41 -12.05
N TYR A 38 8.95 -4.60 -11.39
CA TYR A 38 7.65 -5.02 -10.85
C TYR A 38 6.54 -4.66 -11.83
N THR A 39 5.72 -5.63 -12.18
CA THR A 39 4.52 -5.44 -13.01
C THR A 39 3.35 -6.23 -12.42
N SER A 40 2.13 -5.87 -12.80
CA SER A 40 0.91 -6.50 -12.31
C SER A 40 0.16 -7.21 -13.43
N GLN A 41 -0.53 -8.30 -13.12
CA GLN A 41 -1.33 -9.06 -14.08
C GLN A 41 -2.41 -8.20 -14.75
N THR A 42 -2.97 -7.24 -14.02
CA THR A 42 -4.01 -6.34 -14.54
C THR A 42 -3.64 -4.88 -14.33
N ALA A 43 -4.16 -3.99 -15.18
CA ALA A 43 -4.02 -2.55 -14.97
C ALA A 43 -4.67 -2.11 -13.65
N ALA A 44 -5.80 -2.72 -13.28
CA ALA A 44 -6.49 -2.45 -12.01
C ALA A 44 -5.61 -2.80 -10.80
N LEU A 45 -4.91 -3.95 -10.83
CA LEU A 45 -3.96 -4.30 -9.79
C LEU A 45 -2.77 -3.36 -9.75
N ALA A 46 -2.23 -2.93 -10.90
CA ALA A 46 -1.16 -1.93 -10.93
C ALA A 46 -1.58 -0.62 -10.24
N VAL A 47 -2.84 -0.19 -10.43
CA VAL A 47 -3.41 0.95 -9.71
C VAL A 47 -3.49 0.69 -8.21
N LEU A 48 -3.96 -0.48 -7.80
CA LEU A 48 -4.05 -0.83 -6.38
C LEU A 48 -2.67 -0.89 -5.69
N GLU A 49 -1.68 -1.50 -6.34
CA GLU A 49 -0.29 -1.53 -5.87
C GLU A 49 0.27 -0.10 -5.74
N MET A 50 0.00 0.77 -6.71
CA MET A 50 0.35 2.19 -6.62
C MET A 50 -0.33 2.87 -5.43
N LEU A 51 -1.62 2.62 -5.18
CA LEU A 51 -2.38 3.25 -4.10
C LEU A 51 -1.95 2.79 -2.71
N VAL A 52 -1.54 1.54 -2.53
CA VAL A 52 -1.05 1.04 -1.23
C VAL A 52 0.38 1.50 -0.94
N HIS A 53 1.19 1.75 -1.96
CA HIS A 53 2.60 2.12 -1.82
C HIS A 53 2.87 3.63 -1.86
N LEU A 54 2.01 4.43 -2.48
CA LEU A 54 2.22 5.87 -2.60
C LEU A 54 1.39 6.67 -1.58
N GLY A 55 2.05 7.59 -0.88
CA GLY A 55 1.34 8.68 -0.21
C GLY A 55 0.63 9.61 -1.21
N ARG A 56 -0.47 10.23 -0.79
CA ARG A 56 -1.33 11.11 -1.63
C ARG A 56 -0.56 12.09 -2.54
N ALA A 57 0.47 12.75 -2.02
CA ALA A 57 1.26 13.73 -2.77
C ALA A 57 2.04 13.13 -3.95
N SER A 58 2.41 11.84 -3.87
CA SER A 58 3.10 11.13 -4.94
C SER A 58 2.16 10.74 -6.09
N ILE A 59 0.87 10.56 -5.79
CA ILE A 59 -0.15 10.12 -6.76
C ILE A 59 -0.58 11.26 -7.70
N LEU A 60 -0.54 12.51 -7.23
CA LEU A 60 -0.93 13.70 -8.01
C LEU A 60 0.02 14.07 -9.16
N ARG A 61 1.10 13.31 -9.37
CA ARG A 61 2.03 13.55 -10.47
C ARG A 61 1.51 12.88 -11.75
N ALA A 62 1.94 13.36 -12.91
CA ALA A 62 1.65 12.70 -14.18
C ALA A 62 2.26 11.28 -14.19
N HIS A 63 1.41 10.28 -14.37
CA HIS A 63 1.79 8.87 -14.49
C HIS A 63 1.49 8.37 -15.90
N VAL A 64 2.18 7.30 -16.27
CA VAL A 64 1.91 6.56 -17.49
C VAL A 64 1.72 5.09 -17.14
N LEU A 65 0.85 4.44 -17.89
CA LEU A 65 0.62 3.00 -17.83
C LEU A 65 1.36 2.37 -19.01
N ILE A 66 2.23 1.41 -18.73
CA ILE A 66 3.08 0.76 -19.74
C ILE A 66 2.77 -0.74 -19.72
N PRO A 67 2.16 -1.29 -20.80
CA PRO A 67 2.02 -2.72 -20.95
C PRO A 67 3.35 -3.35 -21.38
N CYS A 68 3.60 -4.57 -20.93
CA CYS A 68 4.57 -5.46 -21.56
C CYS A 68 3.94 -6.83 -21.83
N THR A 69 4.45 -7.54 -22.84
CA THR A 69 3.97 -8.87 -23.21
C THR A 69 5.11 -9.87 -23.26
N PHE A 70 4.80 -11.11 -22.91
CA PHE A 70 5.72 -12.25 -22.94
C PHE A 70 4.91 -13.55 -23.05
N ASP A 71 5.57 -14.65 -23.39
CA ASP A 71 4.94 -15.96 -23.51
C ASP A 71 5.28 -16.86 -22.33
N GLU A 72 4.45 -17.89 -22.13
CA GLU A 72 4.54 -18.85 -21.03
C GLU A 72 5.95 -19.45 -20.81
N PRO A 73 6.76 -19.79 -21.84
CA PRO A 73 8.04 -20.45 -21.64
C PRO A 73 9.09 -19.66 -20.85
N VAL A 74 8.97 -18.32 -20.79
CA VAL A 74 9.91 -17.48 -20.02
C VAL A 74 9.42 -17.18 -18.60
N VAL A 75 8.29 -17.79 -18.20
CA VAL A 75 7.65 -17.59 -16.90
C VAL A 75 7.89 -18.80 -16.00
N SER A 76 8.42 -18.55 -14.79
CA SER A 76 8.34 -19.49 -13.68
C SER A 76 7.30 -19.01 -12.66
N ARG A 77 6.71 -19.94 -11.91
CA ARG A 77 5.72 -19.63 -10.87
C ARG A 77 6.29 -19.90 -9.49
N LEU A 78 6.14 -18.95 -8.58
CA LEU A 78 6.52 -19.15 -7.19
C LEU A 78 5.61 -20.20 -6.53
N ASP A 79 6.21 -21.26 -5.99
CA ASP A 79 5.48 -22.18 -5.13
C ASP A 79 5.05 -21.47 -3.84
N ARG A 80 3.73 -21.38 -3.63
CA ARG A 80 3.12 -20.73 -2.45
C ARG A 80 3.56 -21.37 -1.14
N LYS A 81 4.00 -22.63 -1.14
CA LYS A 81 4.55 -23.30 0.06
C LYS A 81 5.85 -22.66 0.55
N ARG A 82 6.56 -21.92 -0.31
CA ARG A 82 7.76 -21.17 0.06
C ARG A 82 7.47 -19.86 0.78
N LEU A 83 6.20 -19.41 0.79
CA LEU A 83 5.83 -18.15 1.43
C LEU A 83 5.82 -18.29 2.95
N PRO A 84 6.41 -17.35 3.71
CA PRO A 84 6.29 -17.33 5.16
C PRO A 84 4.83 -17.08 5.58
N LYS A 85 4.44 -17.55 6.76
CA LYS A 85 3.05 -17.45 7.28
C LYS A 85 2.46 -16.03 7.24
N LYS A 86 3.30 -15.00 7.34
CA LYS A 86 2.91 -13.59 7.36
C LYS A 86 3.43 -12.82 6.13
N TRP A 87 3.58 -13.47 4.98
CA TRP A 87 4.14 -12.85 3.77
C TRP A 87 3.44 -11.55 3.34
N ARG A 88 2.13 -11.41 3.61
CA ARG A 88 1.33 -10.21 3.28
C ARG A 88 1.52 -9.05 4.25
N SER A 89 2.24 -9.22 5.36
CA SER A 89 2.43 -8.16 6.35
C SER A 89 3.14 -6.92 5.75
N TYR A 90 2.92 -5.79 6.41
CA TYR A 90 3.61 -4.53 6.13
C TYR A 90 4.27 -4.02 7.42
N PRO A 91 5.59 -3.74 7.44
CA PRO A 91 6.56 -3.98 6.36
C PRO A 91 6.64 -5.46 5.92
N ALA A 92 7.06 -5.67 4.67
CA ALA A 92 7.19 -7.01 4.11
C ALA A 92 8.25 -7.83 4.89
N PRO A 93 8.02 -9.12 5.17
CA PRO A 93 9.04 -9.96 5.79
C PRO A 93 10.30 -10.04 4.91
N PRO A 94 11.51 -9.90 5.49
CA PRO A 94 12.77 -9.89 4.72
C PRO A 94 13.02 -11.20 3.96
N GLU A 95 12.45 -12.32 4.40
CA GLU A 95 12.54 -13.62 3.73
C GLU A 95 11.99 -13.58 2.29
N LEU A 96 11.08 -12.64 1.99
CA LEU A 96 10.56 -12.47 0.62
C LEU A 96 11.61 -11.90 -0.34
N GLN A 97 12.50 -11.04 0.16
CA GLN A 97 13.60 -10.52 -0.65
C GLN A 97 14.54 -11.66 -1.04
N LEU A 98 14.88 -12.52 -0.09
CA LEU A 98 15.76 -13.68 -0.32
C LEU A 98 15.22 -14.62 -1.40
N ILE A 99 13.89 -14.81 -1.46
CA ILE A 99 13.24 -15.61 -2.50
C ILE A 99 13.48 -15.03 -3.89
N GLY A 100 13.32 -13.72 -4.07
CA GLY A 100 13.50 -13.11 -5.38
C GLY A 100 14.97 -12.86 -5.73
N ASP A 101 15.83 -12.58 -4.75
CA ASP A 101 17.29 -12.52 -4.96
C ASP A 101 17.83 -13.89 -5.43
N GLU A 102 17.36 -14.98 -4.82
CA GLU A 102 17.70 -16.33 -5.25
C GLU A 102 17.26 -16.58 -6.69
N TRP A 103 16.04 -16.17 -7.07
CA TRP A 103 15.53 -16.30 -8.43
C TRP A 103 16.35 -15.48 -9.45
N VAL A 104 16.70 -14.23 -9.13
CA VAL A 104 17.53 -13.41 -10.01
C VAL A 104 18.92 -14.05 -10.18
N ARG A 105 19.52 -14.50 -9.07
CA ARG A 105 20.85 -15.14 -9.06
C ARG A 105 20.85 -16.49 -9.78
N SER A 106 19.79 -17.29 -9.65
CA SER A 106 19.70 -18.60 -10.30
C SER A 106 19.49 -18.48 -11.80
N GLY A 107 18.91 -17.36 -12.27
CA GLY A 107 18.68 -17.11 -13.69
C GLY A 107 17.80 -18.18 -14.33
N THR A 108 16.82 -18.72 -13.60
CA THR A 108 15.99 -19.85 -14.08
C THR A 108 14.91 -19.43 -15.08
N SER A 109 14.52 -18.15 -15.08
CA SER A 109 13.53 -17.61 -16.01
C SER A 109 13.67 -16.08 -16.10
N ALA A 110 13.19 -15.49 -17.20
CA ALA A 110 13.16 -14.02 -17.34
C ALA A 110 12.03 -13.38 -16.52
N VAL A 111 10.95 -14.12 -16.26
CA VAL A 111 9.77 -13.68 -15.52
C VAL A 111 9.47 -14.64 -14.37
N LEU A 112 9.15 -14.10 -13.20
CA LEU A 112 8.62 -14.84 -12.06
C LEU A 112 7.21 -14.33 -11.73
N GLU A 113 6.24 -15.23 -11.79
CA GLU A 113 4.88 -14.99 -11.31
C GLU A 113 4.84 -15.19 -9.78
N VAL A 114 4.37 -14.15 -9.07
CA VAL A 114 4.21 -14.14 -7.61
C VAL A 114 2.80 -13.69 -7.24
N PRO A 115 2.21 -14.16 -6.13
CA PRO A 115 0.90 -13.67 -5.72
C PRO A 115 0.98 -12.21 -5.28
N SER A 116 -0.06 -11.42 -5.59
CA SER A 116 -0.12 -10.04 -5.11
C SER A 116 -0.47 -9.98 -3.62
N ALA A 117 0.23 -9.14 -2.87
CA ALA A 117 -0.04 -8.93 -1.45
C ALA A 117 -1.32 -8.11 -1.22
N VAL A 118 -1.86 -7.46 -2.27
CA VAL A 118 -3.10 -6.68 -2.21
C VAL A 118 -4.30 -7.60 -2.46
N ILE A 119 -4.36 -8.24 -3.63
CA ILE A 119 -5.40 -9.21 -4.02
C ILE A 119 -4.74 -10.59 -4.22
N GLU A 120 -5.03 -11.53 -3.33
CA GLU A 120 -4.36 -12.85 -3.29
C GLU A 120 -4.69 -13.78 -4.48
N THR A 121 -5.82 -13.52 -5.14
CA THR A 121 -6.29 -14.26 -6.32
C THR A 121 -5.68 -13.73 -7.62
N GLU A 122 -4.94 -12.62 -7.58
CA GLU A 122 -4.22 -12.05 -8.72
C GLU A 122 -2.70 -12.14 -8.51
N SER A 123 -1.97 -12.08 -9.62
CA SER A 123 -0.53 -12.19 -9.66
C SER A 123 0.15 -10.86 -10.00
N ASN A 124 1.36 -10.69 -9.49
CA ASN A 124 2.34 -9.78 -10.04
C ASN A 124 3.38 -10.57 -10.85
N TYR A 125 3.98 -9.94 -11.85
CA TYR A 125 5.08 -10.50 -12.61
C TYR A 125 6.34 -9.67 -12.33
N LEU A 126 7.36 -10.35 -11.81
CA LEU A 126 8.68 -9.80 -11.59
C LEU A 126 9.53 -10.11 -12.82
N LEU A 127 10.18 -9.10 -13.38
CA LEU A 127 11.03 -9.26 -14.55
C LEU A 127 12.50 -9.10 -14.15
N ASN A 128 13.34 -10.01 -14.64
CA ASN A 128 14.78 -9.95 -14.47
C ASN A 128 15.39 -9.30 -15.73
N PRO A 129 15.75 -8.00 -15.69
CA PRO A 129 16.29 -7.30 -16.85
C PRO A 129 17.67 -7.83 -17.27
N CYS A 130 18.38 -8.53 -16.38
CA CYS A 130 19.70 -9.11 -16.65
C CYS A 130 19.63 -10.54 -17.21
N HIS A 131 18.44 -11.16 -17.28
CA HIS A 131 18.30 -12.51 -17.82
C HIS A 131 18.54 -12.55 -19.34
N GLY A 132 19.13 -13.63 -19.85
CA GLY A 132 19.40 -13.79 -21.29
C GLY A 132 18.13 -13.71 -22.16
N ASP A 133 17.04 -14.32 -21.70
CA ASP A 133 15.73 -14.28 -22.35
C ASP A 133 14.90 -13.02 -22.07
N SER A 134 15.47 -11.99 -21.41
CA SER A 134 14.76 -10.71 -21.18
C SER A 134 14.28 -10.07 -22.49
N ARG A 135 14.94 -10.36 -23.61
CA ARG A 135 14.55 -9.93 -24.97
C ARG A 135 13.20 -10.48 -25.44
N ALA A 136 12.72 -11.56 -24.83
CA ALA A 136 11.39 -12.11 -25.11
C ALA A 136 10.26 -11.23 -24.53
N ILE A 137 10.59 -10.33 -23.60
CA ILE A 137 9.65 -9.38 -23.01
C ILE A 137 9.56 -8.15 -23.93
N ARG A 138 8.38 -7.93 -24.51
CA ARG A 138 8.11 -6.80 -25.39
C ARG A 138 7.45 -5.68 -24.60
N VAL A 139 8.15 -4.58 -24.40
CA VAL A 139 7.56 -3.36 -23.82
C VAL A 139 6.78 -2.63 -24.90
N MET A 140 5.51 -2.33 -24.61
CA MET A 140 4.59 -1.68 -25.53
C MET A 140 4.61 -0.16 -25.32
N GLY A 141 3.94 0.58 -26.21
CA GLY A 141 3.81 2.03 -26.09
C GLY A 141 3.16 2.46 -24.77
N GLN A 142 3.74 3.46 -24.12
CA GLN A 142 3.17 4.06 -22.92
C GLN A 142 1.82 4.72 -23.20
N GLN A 143 0.90 4.61 -22.25
CA GLN A 143 -0.42 5.20 -22.30
C GLN A 143 -0.52 6.30 -21.22
N PRO A 144 -1.10 7.47 -21.53
CA PRO A 144 -1.45 8.44 -20.49
C PRO A 144 -2.32 7.78 -19.41
N PHE A 145 -1.98 8.00 -18.14
CA PHE A 145 -2.75 7.46 -17.03
C PHE A 145 -3.15 8.57 -16.06
N GLU A 146 -4.46 8.69 -15.84
CA GLU A 146 -5.05 9.60 -14.87
C GLU A 146 -5.84 8.80 -13.84
N LEU A 147 -5.48 8.95 -12.57
CA LEU A 147 -6.24 8.36 -11.47
C LEU A 147 -7.48 9.21 -11.21
N ASP A 148 -8.66 8.57 -11.14
CA ASP A 148 -9.90 9.24 -10.74
C ASP A 148 -9.72 9.96 -9.38
N PRO A 149 -9.87 11.29 -9.32
CA PRO A 149 -9.66 12.06 -8.09
C PRO A 149 -10.54 11.63 -6.93
N ARG A 150 -11.69 10.98 -7.19
CA ARG A 150 -12.59 10.48 -6.15
C ARG A 150 -11.93 9.39 -5.30
N LEU A 151 -10.97 8.64 -5.86
CA LEU A 151 -10.18 7.63 -5.13
C LEU A 151 -9.26 8.24 -4.07
N LEU A 152 -8.94 9.53 -4.20
CA LEU A 152 -8.05 10.25 -3.27
C LEU A 152 -8.80 11.04 -2.21
N LYS A 153 -10.12 11.20 -2.33
CA LYS A 153 -10.91 12.03 -1.41
C LYS A 153 -11.00 11.35 -0.04
N SER A 154 -10.46 11.99 0.99
CA SER A 154 -10.74 11.59 2.37
C SER A 154 -12.22 11.84 2.61
N ARG A 155 -12.96 10.84 3.11
CA ARG A 155 -14.23 11.11 3.77
C ARG A 155 -13.88 11.88 5.04
N SER A 156 -13.90 13.20 4.97
CA SER A 156 -13.94 14.03 6.17
C SER A 156 -15.13 13.53 6.99
N SER A 157 -14.87 13.11 8.23
CA SER A 157 -15.88 12.76 9.21
C SER A 157 -16.93 13.87 9.21
N VAL A 158 -18.19 13.53 8.95
CA VAL A 158 -19.30 14.45 9.21
C VAL A 158 -19.24 14.74 10.70
N HIS A 159 -18.70 15.90 11.06
CA HIS A 159 -18.66 16.35 12.43
C HIS A 159 -20.10 16.66 12.85
N ASN A 160 -20.62 15.78 13.71
CA ASN A 160 -21.62 16.03 14.75
C ASN A 160 -22.34 17.39 14.65
N GLN A 161 -23.40 17.48 13.83
CA GLN A 161 -24.42 18.48 14.09
C GLN A 161 -25.13 18.05 15.39
N LYS A 162 -24.68 18.60 16.52
CA LYS A 162 -25.57 18.70 17.68
C LYS A 162 -26.82 19.44 17.19
N PRO A 163 -28.04 18.90 17.32
CA PRO A 163 -29.23 19.69 17.08
C PRO A 163 -29.19 20.86 18.06
N SER A 164 -29.23 22.09 17.55
CA SER A 164 -29.38 23.26 18.40
C SER A 164 -30.76 23.17 19.05
N LEU A 165 -30.83 22.83 20.33
CA LEU A 165 -32.01 23.13 21.12
C LEU A 165 -32.07 24.65 21.23
N ALA A 166 -32.92 25.26 20.41
CA ALA A 166 -33.31 26.64 20.61
C ALA A 166 -34.02 26.75 21.97
N PRO A 167 -33.71 27.77 22.80
CA PRO A 167 -34.44 27.98 24.04
C PRO A 167 -35.83 28.52 23.68
N ILE A 168 -36.86 27.71 23.92
CA ILE A 168 -38.25 28.20 23.92
C ILE A 168 -38.43 29.01 25.19
N TRP A 169 -38.82 30.27 25.03
CA TRP A 169 -39.08 31.19 26.13
C TRP A 169 -40.30 30.77 26.95
N THR A 170 -40.19 31.04 28.24
CA THR A 170 -41.15 30.95 29.35
C THR A 170 -42.60 31.35 29.06
N THR A 171 -43.55 30.63 29.66
CA THR A 171 -44.71 31.24 30.35
C THR A 171 -45.05 30.48 31.63
N ARG A 172 -44.63 31.09 32.76
CA ARG A 172 -45.30 31.29 34.06
C ARG A 172 -46.41 30.33 34.52
N LEU A 173 -46.17 29.71 35.69
CA LEU A 173 -46.99 29.64 36.92
C LEU A 173 -46.27 28.62 37.83
N GLY A 174 -45.54 29.04 38.86
CA GLY A 174 -46.07 29.43 40.17
C GLY A 174 -46.11 28.17 41.04
N TRP A 175 -45.38 28.15 42.15
CA TRP A 175 -45.62 27.45 43.44
C TRP A 175 -44.28 27.37 44.20
N THR A 176 -44.31 27.93 45.41
CA THR A 176 -43.24 28.08 46.39
C THR A 176 -43.29 26.95 47.42
N ALA A 177 -42.12 26.49 47.86
CA ALA A 177 -41.79 25.92 49.19
C ALA A 177 -40.48 25.13 49.03
N ASP A 178 -39.56 25.00 49.98
CA ASP A 178 -39.21 25.67 51.23
C ASP A 178 -37.84 25.07 51.61
N VAL A 179 -37.13 25.77 52.47
CA VAL A 179 -35.76 25.63 52.95
C VAL A 179 -35.51 24.33 53.74
N SER A 180 -34.29 23.78 53.65
CA SER A 180 -33.43 23.29 54.77
C SER A 180 -32.23 22.49 54.21
N ARG A 181 -30.97 22.94 54.41
CA ARG A 181 -30.00 22.49 55.46
C ARG A 181 -29.67 20.99 55.36
N ASP A 182 -28.44 20.47 55.43
CA ASP A 182 -27.10 20.92 55.83
C ASP A 182 -26.10 19.78 55.42
N VAL A 183 -24.80 19.99 55.69
CA VAL A 183 -23.77 18.98 56.07
C VAL A 183 -22.76 18.49 55.00
N THR A 184 -21.64 19.23 54.95
CA THR A 184 -20.18 18.91 54.98
C THR A 184 -19.48 17.89 54.03
N PRO A 185 -18.19 18.14 53.69
CA PRO A 185 -17.38 17.34 52.76
C PRO A 185 -16.48 16.30 53.45
N VAL A 186 -16.13 15.22 52.73
CA VAL A 186 -15.11 14.24 53.17
C VAL A 186 -14.06 14.03 52.08
N THR A 187 -12.86 14.52 52.43
CA THR A 187 -11.47 14.09 52.15
C THR A 187 -11.11 13.30 50.89
N ALA A 188 -10.19 13.93 50.15
CA ALA A 188 -8.96 13.40 49.55
C ALA A 188 -8.64 11.91 49.73
N ASN A 189 -8.25 11.27 48.62
CA ASN A 189 -7.02 10.50 48.62
C ASN A 189 -6.33 10.46 47.26
N SER A 190 -5.03 10.77 47.32
CA SER A 190 -3.96 10.60 46.34
C SER A 190 -3.90 9.17 45.78
N SER A 191 -3.56 8.97 44.51
CA SER A 191 -2.15 8.85 44.13
C SER A 191 -1.97 8.90 42.61
N THR A 192 -1.15 9.86 42.19
CA THR A 192 -0.60 10.01 40.86
C THR A 192 0.72 9.24 40.76
N SER A 193 0.82 8.44 39.71
CA SER A 193 1.97 8.29 38.80
C SER A 193 3.40 8.22 39.37
N SER A 194 4.08 7.08 39.16
CA SER A 194 5.44 7.07 38.60
C SER A 194 5.85 5.66 38.14
N ALA A 195 6.79 5.66 37.18
CA ALA A 195 7.66 4.59 36.65
C ALA A 195 7.17 3.90 35.34
N MET A 196 7.67 4.28 34.16
CA MET A 196 8.97 3.97 33.51
C MET A 196 9.13 2.49 33.10
N PHE A 197 9.39 2.25 31.80
CA PHE A 197 10.27 1.26 31.14
C PHE A 197 9.71 1.00 29.71
N SER A 198 10.26 1.58 28.64
CA SER A 198 11.48 1.18 27.89
C SER A 198 11.41 -0.19 27.21
N ARG A 199 11.43 -0.15 25.87
CA ARG A 199 11.98 -1.12 24.88
C ARG A 199 11.30 -2.48 24.74
N LEU A 200 10.69 -2.70 23.56
CA LEU A 200 11.23 -3.49 22.44
C LEU A 200 10.42 -3.18 21.16
#